data_AF-A0A834I9V0-F1
#
_entry.id   AF-A0A834I9V0-F1
#
_cell.length_a   1.000
_cell.length_b   1.000
_cell.length_c   1.000
_cell.angle_alpha   90.00
_cell.angle_beta   90.00
_cell.angle_gamma   90.00
#
_symmetry.space_group_name_H-M   'P 1'
#
loop_
_entity.id
_entity.type
_entity.pdbx_description
1 polymer ?
#
loop_
_entity_poly.entity_id
_entity_poly.type
_entity_poly.pdbx_seq_one_letter_code
_entity_poly.pdbx_strand_id
1 'polypeptide(L)'
;MKHWFSSKASKGGNILDKLQKDIKSKFPQIQIPKNLNLDQLPKVNLKYIKDLADQVVKSFHQPSGSKPTPGQVASSGPMKFPYTFSAKLAQFPYKFYFQNNWVWRYYPIGIVACLPIFWCISKMGKTF
;
A
#
# COMPACT_ATOMS: atom_id res chain seq x y z
N MET A 1 53.03 -1.33 -33.44
CA MET A 1 52.12 -2.50 -33.58
C MET A 1 51.14 -2.49 -32.41
N LYS A 2 49.84 -2.64 -32.73
CA LYS A 2 48.60 -2.91 -31.95
C LYS A 2 48.53 -2.67 -30.43
N HIS A 3 47.51 -1.90 -30.05
CA HIS A 3 46.90 -1.74 -28.72
C HIS A 3 46.11 -2.99 -28.30
N TRP A 4 46.09 -3.36 -27.01
CA TRP A 4 45.19 -4.41 -26.48
C TRP A 4 44.75 -4.16 -25.02
N PHE A 5 44.17 -2.99 -24.73
CA PHE A 5 43.32 -2.84 -23.54
C PHE A 5 41.86 -3.01 -23.95
N SER A 6 41.29 -4.18 -23.64
CA SER A 6 39.85 -4.44 -23.80
C SER A 6 39.10 -3.89 -22.58
N SER A 7 38.44 -2.75 -22.76
CA SER A 7 37.50 -2.17 -21.79
C SER A 7 36.11 -2.72 -22.07
N LYS A 8 35.47 -3.34 -21.07
CA LYS A 8 34.05 -3.75 -21.17
C LYS A 8 33.18 -2.55 -21.50
N ALA A 9 32.48 -2.62 -22.63
CA ALA A 9 31.48 -1.66 -23.04
C ALA A 9 30.24 -1.72 -22.12
N SER A 10 30.14 -0.79 -21.17
CA SER A 10 28.84 -0.45 -20.57
C SER A 10 28.08 0.39 -21.60
N LYS A 11 27.20 -0.26 -22.38
CA LYS A 11 26.34 0.39 -23.37
C LYS A 11 25.56 1.53 -22.70
N GLY A 12 25.86 2.76 -23.12
CA GLY A 12 25.09 3.95 -22.76
C GLY A 12 23.66 3.82 -23.28
N GLY A 13 22.73 3.47 -22.39
CA GLY A 13 21.31 3.75 -22.56
C GLY A 13 21.03 5.13 -22.00
N ASN A 14 20.31 5.96 -22.77
CA ASN A 14 20.04 7.34 -22.40
C ASN A 14 19.29 7.40 -21.07
N ILE A 15 19.73 8.29 -20.19
CA ILE A 15 19.12 8.54 -18.88
C ILE A 15 17.61 8.82 -19.03
N LEU A 16 17.20 9.44 -20.14
CA LEU A 16 15.82 9.71 -20.51
C LEU A 16 14.97 8.44 -20.65
N ASP A 17 15.50 7.38 -21.27
CA ASP A 17 14.77 6.12 -21.44
C ASP A 17 14.55 5.42 -20.10
N LYS A 18 15.57 5.47 -19.23
CA LYS A 18 15.48 4.92 -17.88
C LYS A 18 14.47 5.71 -17.04
N LEU A 19 14.52 7.03 -17.12
CA LEU A 19 13.61 7.94 -16.41
C LEU A 19 12.16 7.74 -16.89
N GLN A 20 11.94 7.66 -18.19
CA GLN A 20 10.62 7.46 -18.77
C GLN A 20 10.02 6.11 -18.39
N LYS A 21 10.84 5.06 -18.33
CA LYS A 21 10.44 3.73 -17.87
C LYS A 21 10.13 3.69 -16.36
N ASP A 22 10.92 4.40 -15.56
CA ASP A 22 10.72 4.52 -14.11
C ASP A 22 9.47 5.36 -13.78
N ILE A 23 9.16 6.40 -14.56
CA ILE A 23 7.93 7.21 -14.40
C ILE A 23 6.69 6.42 -14.81
N LYS A 24 6.72 5.74 -15.97
CA LYS A 24 5.58 4.98 -16.49
C LYS A 24 5.21 3.79 -15.59
N SER A 25 6.20 3.16 -14.95
CA SER A 25 5.97 2.06 -13.99
C SER A 25 5.44 2.56 -12.65
N LYS A 26 5.81 3.76 -12.21
CA LYS A 26 5.38 4.34 -10.93
C LYS A 26 4.02 5.04 -11.00
N PHE A 27 3.60 5.50 -12.17
CA PHE A 27 2.37 6.27 -12.34
C PHE A 27 1.61 5.81 -13.61
N PRO A 28 0.76 4.77 -13.51
CA PRO A 28 0.06 4.20 -14.67
C PRO A 28 -0.97 5.14 -15.31
N GLN A 29 -1.36 6.23 -14.62
CA GLN A 29 -2.40 7.16 -15.05
C GLN A 29 -1.88 8.33 -15.91
N ILE A 30 -0.57 8.52 -16.04
CA ILE A 30 0.00 9.67 -16.73
C ILE A 30 0.17 9.36 -18.21
N GLN A 31 -0.77 9.83 -19.04
CA GLN A 31 -0.61 9.90 -20.49
C GLN A 31 -0.04 11.28 -20.85
N ILE A 32 1.24 11.33 -21.25
CA ILE A 32 1.90 12.55 -21.69
C ILE A 32 1.47 12.82 -23.15
N PRO A 33 0.86 13.98 -23.49
CA PRO A 33 0.53 14.31 -24.86
C PRO A 33 1.83 14.41 -25.68
N LYS A 34 1.94 13.59 -26.73
CA LYS A 34 3.17 13.38 -27.52
C LYS A 34 3.50 14.51 -28.50
N ASN A 35 2.72 15.60 -28.51
CA ASN A 35 2.77 16.64 -29.54
C ASN A 35 2.79 18.06 -28.97
N LEU A 36 3.46 18.27 -27.83
CA LEU A 36 3.67 19.62 -27.30
C LEU A 36 4.79 20.33 -28.08
N ASN A 37 4.40 21.08 -29.11
CA ASN A 37 5.32 21.92 -29.88
C ASN A 37 5.59 23.21 -29.09
N LEU A 38 6.81 23.32 -28.53
CA LEU A 38 7.20 24.36 -27.58
C LEU A 38 7.36 25.75 -28.22
N ASP A 39 7.27 25.83 -29.55
CA ASP A 39 7.51 27.04 -30.34
C ASP A 39 6.23 27.88 -30.55
N GLN A 40 5.05 27.37 -30.20
CA GLN A 40 3.76 28.05 -30.37
C GLN A 40 3.30 28.87 -29.16
N LEU A 41 4.12 29.01 -28.11
CA LEU A 41 3.71 29.73 -26.91
C LEU A 41 3.93 31.25 -27.10
N PRO A 42 2.86 32.08 -27.13
CA PRO A 42 3.02 33.53 -27.18
C PRO A 42 3.77 33.96 -25.92
N LYS A 43 4.88 34.72 -26.07
CA LYS A 43 5.82 35.13 -25.00
C LYS A 43 5.14 35.29 -23.64
N VAL A 44 5.07 34.19 -22.92
CA VAL A 44 4.38 34.10 -21.64
C VAL A 44 5.35 34.63 -20.61
N ASN A 45 4.88 35.58 -19.79
CA ASN A 45 5.69 36.15 -18.72
C ASN A 45 6.20 35.02 -17.84
N LEU A 46 7.52 34.91 -17.71
CA LEU A 46 8.21 33.80 -17.04
C LEU A 46 7.71 33.59 -15.60
N LYS A 47 7.18 34.64 -14.98
CA LYS A 47 6.57 34.61 -13.65
C LYS A 47 5.30 33.75 -13.62
N TYR A 48 4.41 33.90 -14.61
CA TYR A 48 3.15 33.16 -14.68
C TYR A 48 3.37 31.67 -14.95
N ILE A 49 4.32 31.32 -15.81
CA ILE A 49 4.65 29.91 -16.10
C ILE A 49 5.24 29.24 -14.86
N LYS A 50 6.09 29.95 -14.12
CA LYS A 50 6.66 29.47 -12.85
C LYS A 50 5.57 29.29 -11.79
N ASP A 51 4.71 30.28 -11.60
CA ASP A 51 3.60 30.21 -10.63
C ASP A 51 2.64 29.05 -10.95
N LEU A 52 2.34 28.83 -12.22
CA LEU A 52 1.48 27.74 -12.67
C LEU A 52 2.16 26.37 -12.54
N ALA A 53 3.46 26.28 -12.85
CA ALA A 53 4.26 25.07 -12.63
C ALA A 53 4.34 24.74 -11.12
N ASP A 54 4.55 25.74 -10.27
CA ASP A 54 4.60 25.57 -8.82
C ASP A 54 3.24 25.13 -8.26
N GLN A 55 2.13 25.66 -8.79
CA GLN A 55 0.78 25.25 -8.42
C GLN A 55 0.50 23.79 -8.81
N VAL A 56 0.94 23.40 -10.01
CA VAL A 56 0.81 22.03 -10.52
C VAL A 56 1.67 21.06 -9.70
N VAL A 57 2.93 21.41 -9.40
CA VAL A 57 3.83 20.61 -8.53
C VAL A 57 3.25 20.48 -7.12
N LYS A 58 2.67 21.55 -6.56
CA LYS A 58 2.01 21.54 -5.25
C LYS A 58 0.75 20.65 -5.23
N SER A 59 0.06 20.54 -6.37
CA SER A 59 -1.10 19.65 -6.54
C SER A 59 -0.70 18.17 -6.60
N PHE A 60 0.45 17.87 -7.20
CA PHE A 60 0.98 16.49 -7.25
C PHE A 60 1.53 16.00 -5.92
N HIS A 61 1.96 16.89 -5.02
CA HIS A 61 2.37 16.55 -3.65
C HIS A 61 1.18 16.39 -2.69
N GLN A 62 -0.05 16.21 -3.18
CA GLN A 62 -1.18 15.90 -2.33
C GLN A 62 -1.08 14.41 -1.92
N PRO A 63 -0.66 14.07 -0.69
CA PRO A 63 -0.69 12.68 -0.26
C PRO A 63 -2.14 12.21 -0.31
N SER A 64 -2.33 10.95 -0.70
CA SER A 64 -3.57 10.16 -0.66
C SER A 64 -4.15 9.98 0.77
N GLY A 65 -3.93 10.94 1.66
CA GLY A 65 -4.58 11.10 2.94
C GLY A 65 -4.94 12.57 3.08
N SER A 66 -6.23 12.87 2.88
CA SER A 66 -6.81 14.16 3.22
C SER A 66 -6.35 14.59 4.61
N LYS A 67 -5.57 15.67 4.67
CA LYS A 67 -5.22 16.34 5.93
C LYS A 67 -6.54 16.81 6.56
N PRO A 68 -6.85 16.46 7.82
CA PRO A 68 -8.02 17.02 8.49
C PRO A 68 -7.80 18.53 8.60
N THR A 69 -8.80 19.29 8.19
CA THR A 69 -8.88 20.75 8.40
C THR A 69 -8.63 21.05 9.89
N PRO A 70 -7.88 22.12 10.27
CA PRO A 70 -7.75 22.51 11.68
C PRO A 70 -9.14 22.93 12.16
N GLY A 71 -9.83 22.03 12.85
CA GLY A 71 -11.26 22.13 13.17
C GLY A 71 -12.03 20.81 13.06
N GLN A 72 -11.49 19.78 12.39
CA GLN A 72 -12.01 18.43 12.53
C GLN A 72 -11.43 17.80 13.80
N VAL A 73 -12.04 18.13 14.92
CA VAL A 73 -12.18 17.18 16.03
C VAL A 73 -12.50 15.84 15.39
N ALA A 74 -11.62 14.86 15.57
CA ALA A 74 -11.95 13.47 15.30
C ALA A 74 -13.17 13.17 16.16
N SER A 75 -14.35 13.36 15.57
CA SER A 75 -15.59 13.15 16.27
C SER A 75 -15.50 11.70 16.72
N SER A 76 -15.55 11.49 18.03
CA SER A 76 -15.79 10.17 18.62
C SER A 76 -17.22 9.71 18.30
N GLY A 77 -17.71 10.06 17.12
CA GLY A 77 -19.00 9.74 16.60
C GLY A 77 -18.99 8.35 16.01
N PRO A 78 -20.15 7.70 15.98
CA PRO A 78 -20.28 6.40 15.35
C PRO A 78 -19.77 6.45 13.90
N MET A 79 -19.13 5.36 13.47
CA MET A 79 -18.59 5.21 12.13
C MET A 79 -19.71 5.42 11.09
N LYS A 80 -19.42 6.12 9.97
CA LYS A 80 -20.43 6.48 8.95
C LYS A 80 -21.21 5.29 8.37
N PHE A 81 -20.60 4.12 8.33
CA PHE A 81 -21.23 2.88 7.86
C PHE A 81 -21.14 1.79 8.93
N PRO A 82 -21.92 1.85 10.01
CA PRO A 82 -21.78 0.95 11.18
C PRO A 82 -22.25 -0.49 10.89
N TYR A 83 -22.92 -0.71 9.76
CA TYR A 83 -23.51 -2.00 9.40
C TYR A 83 -22.67 -2.79 8.38
N THR A 84 -21.57 -2.22 7.87
CA THR A 84 -20.67 -3.00 7.03
C THR A 84 -19.95 -4.03 7.88
N PHE A 85 -19.59 -5.16 7.26
CA PHE A 85 -18.90 -6.23 7.95
C PHE A 85 -17.60 -5.76 8.62
N SER A 86 -16.84 -4.91 7.93
CA SER A 86 -15.61 -4.30 8.47
C SER A 86 -15.88 -3.39 9.67
N ALA A 87 -16.98 -2.63 9.66
CA ALA A 87 -17.38 -1.80 10.80
C ALA A 87 -17.70 -2.63 12.04
N LYS A 88 -18.46 -3.72 11.85
CA LYS A 88 -18.84 -4.63 12.94
C LYS A 88 -17.61 -5.27 13.57
N LEU A 89 -16.63 -5.68 12.76
CA LEU A 89 -15.34 -6.16 13.26
C LEU A 89 -14.61 -5.08 14.07
N ALA A 90 -14.48 -3.86 13.55
CA ALA A 90 -13.77 -2.79 14.25
C ALA A 90 -14.42 -2.40 15.59
N GLN A 91 -15.76 -2.46 15.67
CA GLN A 91 -16.53 -2.10 16.86
C GLN A 91 -16.66 -3.24 17.88
N PHE A 92 -16.39 -4.49 17.49
CA PHE A 92 -16.62 -5.61 18.38
C PHE A 92 -15.58 -5.66 19.51
N PRO A 93 -15.99 -5.77 20.78
CA PRO A 93 -15.08 -5.76 21.92
C PRO A 93 -14.43 -7.14 22.09
N TYR A 94 -13.57 -7.53 21.15
CA TYR A 94 -12.90 -8.84 21.14
C TYR A 94 -12.20 -9.16 22.46
N LYS A 95 -11.47 -8.18 23.02
CA LYS A 95 -10.73 -8.37 24.28
C LYS A 95 -11.65 -8.78 25.44
N PHE A 96 -12.83 -8.17 25.54
CA PHE A 96 -13.80 -8.49 26.59
C PHE A 96 -14.29 -9.94 26.48
N TYR A 97 -14.68 -10.36 25.28
CA TYR A 97 -15.15 -11.73 25.07
C TYR A 97 -14.05 -12.78 25.21
N PHE A 98 -12.80 -12.49 24.82
CA PHE A 98 -11.70 -13.43 25.02
C PHE A 98 -11.32 -13.61 26.49
N GLN A 99 -11.44 -12.58 27.32
CA GLN A 99 -11.07 -12.64 28.74
C GLN A 99 -12.19 -13.21 29.63
N ASN A 100 -13.45 -12.85 29.34
CA ASN A 100 -14.59 -13.21 30.18
C ASN A 100 -15.25 -14.54 29.78
N ASN A 101 -15.03 -15.03 28.56
CA ASN A 101 -15.70 -16.23 28.09
C ASN A 101 -14.88 -17.48 28.44
N TRP A 102 -15.43 -18.32 29.30
CA TRP A 102 -14.74 -19.48 29.86
C TRP A 102 -14.38 -20.55 28.82
N VAL A 103 -15.15 -20.57 27.72
CA VAL A 103 -14.92 -21.48 26.58
C VAL A 103 -13.50 -21.32 26.05
N TRP A 104 -13.01 -20.09 25.85
CA TRP A 104 -11.66 -19.89 25.31
C TRP A 104 -10.56 -20.35 26.27
N ARG A 105 -10.84 -20.40 27.57
CA ARG A 105 -9.89 -20.87 28.58
C ARG A 105 -9.81 -22.39 28.61
N TYR A 106 -10.94 -23.09 28.48
CA TYR A 106 -11.01 -24.55 28.67
C TYR A 106 -11.11 -25.38 27.41
N TYR A 107 -11.62 -24.83 26.32
CA TYR A 107 -11.70 -25.52 25.05
C TYR A 107 -10.34 -26.05 24.54
N PRO A 108 -9.24 -25.25 24.52
CA PRO A 108 -7.94 -25.78 24.14
C PRO A 108 -7.44 -26.85 25.12
N ILE A 109 -7.73 -26.72 26.41
CA ILE A 109 -7.33 -27.68 27.43
C ILE A 109 -8.05 -29.03 27.22
N GLY A 110 -9.34 -28.99 26.91
CA GLY A 110 -10.12 -30.18 26.57
C GLY A 110 -9.60 -30.87 25.30
N ILE A 111 -9.28 -30.11 24.25
CA ILE A 111 -8.68 -30.66 23.02
C ILE A 111 -7.34 -31.32 23.34
N VAL A 112 -6.47 -30.63 24.07
CA VAL A 112 -5.15 -31.15 24.45
C VAL A 112 -5.25 -32.40 25.32
N ALA A 113 -6.24 -32.48 26.22
CA ALA A 113 -6.50 -33.66 27.03
C ALA A 113 -7.08 -34.83 26.21
N CYS A 114 -7.91 -34.55 25.20
CA CYS A 114 -8.49 -35.58 24.34
C CYS A 114 -7.52 -36.12 23.27
N LEU A 115 -6.59 -35.29 22.78
CA LEU A 115 -5.61 -35.74 21.78
C LEU A 115 -4.83 -37.01 22.18
N PRO A 116 -4.27 -37.15 23.39
CA PRO A 116 -3.56 -38.37 23.78
C PRO A 116 -4.50 -39.56 23.97
N ILE A 117 -5.72 -39.37 24.48
CA ILE A 117 -6.67 -40.49 24.66
C ILE A 117 -7.05 -41.09 23.30
N PHE A 118 -7.36 -40.23 22.31
CA PHE A 118 -7.68 -40.67 20.96
C PHE A 118 -6.47 -41.28 20.25
N TRP A 119 -5.27 -40.76 20.48
CA TRP A 119 -4.06 -41.35 19.92
C TRP A 119 -3.81 -42.76 20.47
N CYS A 120 -3.96 -42.97 21.78
CA CYS A 120 -3.86 -44.30 22.40
C CYS A 120 -4.89 -45.27 21.81
N ILE A 121 -6.16 -44.86 21.73
CA ILE A 121 -7.24 -45.69 21.17
C ILE A 121 -6.97 -46.01 19.68
N SER A 122 -6.57 -45.02 18.88
CA SER A 122 -6.28 -45.20 17.46
C SER A 122 -5.07 -46.11 17.22
N LYS A 123 -4.05 -46.06 18.08
CA LYS A 123 -2.88 -46.93 18.00
C LYS A 123 -3.26 -48.39 18.30
N MET A 124 -4.08 -48.61 19.33
CA MET A 124 -4.56 -49.95 19.68
C MET A 124 -5.47 -50.52 18.58
N GLY A 125 -6.39 -49.72 18.05
CA GLY A 125 -7.31 -50.16 16.99
C GLY A 125 -6.64 -50.55 15.67
N LYS A 126 -5.45 -50.02 15.35
CA LYS A 126 -4.69 -50.37 14.13
C LYS A 126 -3.98 -51.72 14.19
N THR A 127 -3.94 -52.35 15.37
CA THR A 127 -3.19 -53.60 15.60
C THR A 127 -4.09 -54.84 15.50
N PHE A 128 -5.42 -54.65 15.47
CA PHE A 128 -6.42 -55.67 15.16
C PHE A 128 -6.76 -55.64 13.67
#